data_AF-A0A1Y4AUV9-F1
#
_entry.id   AF-A0A1Y4AUV9-F1
#
_cell.length_a   1.000
_cell.length_b   1.000
_cell.length_c   1.000
_cell.angle_alpha   90.00
_cell.angle_beta   90.00
_cell.angle_gamma   90.00
#
_symmetry.space_group_name_H-M   'P 1'
#
loop_
_entity.id
_entity.type
_entity.pdbx_description
1 polymer ?
#
loop_
_entity_poly.entity_id
_entity_poly.type
_entity_poly.pdbx_seq_one_letter_code
_entity_poly.pdbx_strand_id
1 'polypeptide(L)'
;MKQQNAAKTFAILTVFLLAVFGTFLMAKPVQASESGQITVTGERYYSKAWRILELVNQERAKAGLPALVMDRDLLDAAMQRAFEISVNFSHTRPNGEEFQTAFEASRLAMGENIAAGNTSPEAAMEAWMNSDGHRSNILDRDFVCIGVGSVNVNGKYYWIQCFGGTLKETASRNNYQDGRASAHISFDQTLASVRLCVNKNVLYLGDTAKASLCFEDVLGEVPVANDTLLFQSSNPAVCTVDAGGNIRGVGIGTAVINLVSPTNGSILASANVTVTLDLKETSIKKLTAGQKKVTVRWKKQRKNTDGYEIQYSTNKKFKKAVKTVTVKNNKKNIKTIKKLKRGKKYYVCIRTYKDVFSSGQTIRVYSDWSKKKSVKVR
;
A
#
# COMPACT_ATOMS: atom_id res chain seq x y z
N MET A 1 -11.70 31.49 72.47
CA MET A 1 -10.28 31.14 72.69
C MET A 1 -9.47 31.84 71.59
N LYS A 2 -9.03 33.09 71.79
CA LYS A 2 -7.65 33.53 72.17
C LYS A 2 -6.56 32.84 71.31
N GLN A 3 -5.96 33.56 70.35
CA GLN A 3 -4.64 34.26 70.41
C GLN A 3 -3.45 33.28 70.52
N GLN A 4 -2.27 33.41 69.92
CA GLN A 4 -1.63 34.40 69.04
C GLN A 4 -0.31 33.77 68.52
N ASN A 5 0.33 34.45 67.58
CA ASN A 5 1.59 34.15 66.89
C ASN A 5 2.81 33.82 67.78
N ALA A 6 3.77 33.07 67.21
CA ALA A 6 5.20 33.30 67.45
C ALA A 6 6.04 32.88 66.22
N ALA A 7 6.85 33.82 65.73
CA ALA A 7 7.76 33.72 64.60
C ALA A 7 9.02 32.90 64.90
N LYS A 8 9.62 32.27 63.88
CA LYS A 8 11.08 31.99 63.84
C LYS A 8 11.65 32.09 62.42
N THR A 9 12.62 32.99 62.33
CA THR A 9 13.66 33.29 61.36
C THR A 9 14.27 32.07 60.66
N PHE A 10 14.53 32.13 59.34
CA PHE A 10 15.52 31.25 58.70
C PHE A 10 16.40 32.02 57.70
N ALA A 11 17.69 31.72 57.81
CA ALA A 11 18.82 32.41 57.22
C ALA A 11 18.99 32.13 55.73
N ILE A 12 19.50 33.13 55.02
CA ILE A 12 19.99 33.07 53.64
C ILE A 12 21.34 32.36 53.64
N LEU A 13 21.43 31.19 52.99
CA LEU A 13 22.69 30.51 52.71
C LEU A 13 22.91 30.46 51.20
N THR A 14 23.82 31.30 50.74
CA THR A 14 24.29 31.38 49.36
C THR A 14 25.25 30.22 49.09
N VAL A 15 24.92 29.33 48.15
CA VAL A 15 25.84 28.29 47.65
C VAL A 15 26.26 28.67 46.23
N PHE A 16 27.53 29.03 46.07
CA PHE A 16 28.22 29.15 44.79
C PHE A 16 28.44 27.75 44.22
N LEU A 17 27.86 27.44 43.06
CA LEU A 17 28.18 26.24 42.28
C LEU A 17 29.07 26.64 41.10
N LEU A 18 30.34 26.23 41.13
CA LEU A 18 31.27 26.29 40.01
C LEU A 18 30.79 25.38 38.87
N ALA A 19 30.38 25.98 37.75
CA ALA A 19 30.10 25.25 36.52
C ALA A 19 31.42 24.96 35.78
N VAL A 20 31.86 23.70 35.80
CA VAL A 20 32.92 23.20 34.92
C VAL A 20 32.30 23.03 33.53
N PHE A 21 32.75 23.84 32.56
CA PHE A 21 32.42 23.69 31.14
C PHE A 21 33.11 22.43 30.60
N GLY A 22 32.42 21.29 30.66
CA GLY A 22 32.74 20.14 29.82
C GLY A 22 32.22 20.40 28.41
N THR A 23 33.10 20.39 27.42
CA THR A 23 32.73 20.31 26.00
C THR A 23 32.05 18.96 25.76
N PHE A 24 30.74 18.92 25.99
CA PHE A 24 29.91 17.80 25.58
C PHE A 24 29.84 17.85 24.05
N LEU A 25 30.58 16.95 23.39
CA LEU A 25 30.32 16.62 22.00
C LEU A 25 28.88 16.10 21.97
N MET A 26 27.94 16.94 21.55
CA MET A 26 26.58 16.51 21.28
C MET A 26 26.68 15.46 20.18
N ALA A 27 26.63 14.18 20.54
CA ALA A 27 26.25 13.16 19.59
C ALA A 27 24.94 13.65 18.98
N LYS A 28 24.91 13.82 17.65
CA LYS A 28 23.64 14.08 16.96
C LYS A 28 22.64 13.06 17.50
N PRO A 29 21.44 13.46 17.92
CA PRO A 29 20.43 12.49 18.34
C PRO A 29 20.35 11.48 17.21
N VAL A 30 20.62 10.20 17.52
CA VAL A 30 20.34 9.10 16.60
C VAL A 30 18.83 9.15 16.46
N GLN A 31 18.39 9.80 15.39
CA GLN A 31 17.01 9.79 14.97
C GLN A 31 16.69 8.30 14.85
N ALA A 32 15.79 7.79 15.70
CA ALA A 32 15.41 6.40 15.66
C ALA A 32 15.03 6.11 14.20
N SER A 33 15.76 5.21 13.54
CA SER A 33 15.55 4.91 12.13
C SER A 33 14.07 4.64 11.95
N GLU A 34 13.41 5.30 10.99
CA GLU A 34 12.03 5.01 10.66
C GLU A 34 11.96 3.70 9.87
N SER A 35 12.50 2.64 10.47
CA SER A 35 12.81 1.39 9.83
C SER A 35 11.57 0.51 9.81
N GLY A 36 11.02 0.29 8.62
CA GLY A 36 10.02 -0.75 8.40
C GLY A 36 10.67 -2.09 8.10
N GLN A 37 9.92 -3.18 8.26
CA GLN A 37 10.31 -4.50 7.78
C GLN A 37 9.31 -4.98 6.74
N ILE A 38 9.86 -5.54 5.66
CA ILE A 38 9.11 -6.08 4.53
C ILE A 38 9.65 -7.45 4.18
N THR A 39 8.82 -8.22 3.48
CA THR A 39 9.23 -9.46 2.84
C THR A 39 9.16 -9.29 1.32
N VAL A 40 10.28 -9.55 0.65
CA VAL A 40 10.36 -9.64 -0.82
C VAL A 40 10.40 -11.11 -1.20
N THR A 41 9.53 -11.51 -2.13
CA THR A 41 9.49 -12.88 -2.65
C THR A 41 9.85 -12.89 -4.12
N GLY A 42 10.72 -13.83 -4.50
CA GLY A 42 11.15 -14.01 -5.89
C GLY A 42 11.79 -15.38 -6.10
N GLU A 43 12.34 -15.58 -7.29
CA GLU A 43 13.11 -16.78 -7.63
C GLU A 43 14.60 -16.47 -7.44
N ARG A 44 15.33 -17.28 -6.68
CA ARG A 44 16.80 -17.21 -6.58
C ARG A 44 17.44 -18.22 -7.52
N TYR A 45 18.55 -17.86 -8.12
CA TYR A 45 19.25 -18.68 -9.12
C TYR A 45 20.72 -18.88 -8.78
N TYR A 46 21.02 -19.93 -8.02
CA TYR A 46 22.39 -20.36 -7.77
C TYR A 46 23.05 -20.93 -9.02
N SER A 47 22.28 -21.57 -9.92
CA SER A 47 22.80 -22.02 -11.21
C SER A 47 23.43 -20.87 -12.02
N LYS A 48 22.75 -19.72 -12.04
CA LYS A 48 23.22 -18.47 -12.67
C LYS A 48 24.41 -17.86 -11.91
N ALA A 49 24.39 -17.91 -10.58
CA ALA A 49 25.53 -17.46 -9.75
C ALA A 49 26.83 -18.21 -10.06
N TRP A 50 26.76 -19.54 -10.17
CA TRP A 50 27.89 -20.37 -10.58
C TRP A 50 28.35 -20.08 -12.01
N ARG A 51 27.41 -19.82 -12.92
CA ARG A 51 27.75 -19.44 -14.30
C ARG A 51 28.51 -18.11 -14.35
N ILE A 52 28.14 -17.12 -13.53
CA ILE A 52 28.91 -15.87 -13.41
C ILE A 52 30.32 -16.13 -12.89
N LEU A 53 30.51 -16.99 -11.87
CA LEU A 53 31.86 -17.32 -11.39
C LEU A 53 32.75 -17.87 -12.53
N GLU A 54 32.21 -18.79 -13.34
CA GLU A 54 32.92 -19.34 -14.50
C GLU A 54 33.34 -18.22 -15.47
N LEU A 55 32.44 -17.30 -15.79
CA LEU A 55 32.70 -16.16 -16.69
C LEU A 55 33.72 -15.17 -16.10
N VAL A 56 33.62 -14.86 -14.81
CA VAL A 56 34.61 -14.04 -14.08
C VAL A 56 36.00 -14.67 -14.19
N ASN A 57 36.10 -15.96 -13.93
CA ASN A 57 37.38 -16.66 -13.97
C ASN A 57 37.95 -16.78 -15.39
N GLN A 58 37.11 -16.77 -16.43
CA GLN A 58 37.57 -16.66 -17.82
C GLN A 58 38.22 -15.29 -18.10
N GLU A 59 37.60 -14.19 -17.65
CA GLU A 59 38.19 -12.84 -17.80
C GLU A 59 39.47 -12.68 -16.98
N ARG A 60 39.50 -13.22 -15.76
CA ARG A 60 40.70 -13.23 -14.91
C ARG A 60 41.84 -14.03 -15.55
N ALA A 61 41.54 -15.18 -16.15
CA ALA A 61 42.54 -15.97 -16.87
C ALA A 61 43.15 -15.22 -18.08
N LYS A 62 42.33 -14.48 -18.84
CA LYS A 62 42.83 -13.60 -19.93
C LYS A 62 43.79 -12.52 -19.42
N ALA A 63 43.58 -12.04 -18.20
CA ALA A 63 44.44 -11.07 -17.54
C ALA A 63 45.63 -11.69 -16.76
N GLY A 64 45.81 -13.02 -16.82
CA GLY A 64 46.86 -13.72 -16.09
C GLY A 64 46.69 -13.67 -14.56
N LEU A 65 45.44 -13.64 -14.09
CA LEU A 65 45.06 -13.58 -12.68
C LEU A 65 44.60 -14.95 -12.16
N PRO A 66 44.84 -15.26 -10.87
CA PRO A 66 44.28 -16.46 -10.24
C PRO A 66 42.76 -16.48 -10.28
N ALA A 67 42.18 -17.67 -10.41
CA ALA A 67 40.74 -17.87 -10.33
C ALA A 67 40.23 -17.56 -8.91
N LEU A 68 39.08 -16.89 -8.82
CA LEU A 68 38.34 -16.73 -7.57
C LEU A 68 37.62 -18.02 -7.21
N VAL A 69 37.43 -18.23 -5.91
CA VAL A 69 36.64 -19.33 -5.34
C VAL A 69 35.32 -18.78 -4.79
N MET A 70 34.21 -19.51 -4.98
CA MET A 70 32.94 -19.12 -4.36
C MET A 70 33.02 -19.35 -2.85
N ASP A 71 32.92 -18.28 -2.07
CA ASP A 71 32.85 -18.36 -0.61
C ASP A 71 31.40 -18.57 -0.16
N ARG A 72 31.17 -19.48 0.78
CA ARG A 72 29.84 -19.85 1.28
C ARG A 72 29.09 -18.65 1.85
N ASP A 73 29.74 -17.92 2.76
CA ASP A 73 29.08 -16.83 3.48
C ASP A 73 28.90 -15.61 2.58
N LEU A 74 29.85 -15.33 1.67
CA LEU A 74 29.67 -14.30 0.64
C LEU A 74 28.56 -14.65 -0.35
N LEU A 75 28.39 -15.93 -0.72
CA LEU A 75 27.30 -16.36 -1.59
C LEU A 75 25.93 -16.10 -0.96
N ASP A 76 25.76 -16.46 0.31
CA ASP A 76 24.52 -16.21 1.05
C ASP A 76 24.26 -14.70 1.20
N ALA A 77 25.31 -13.92 1.48
CA ALA A 77 25.24 -12.46 1.51
C ALA A 77 24.86 -11.84 0.17
N ALA A 78 25.47 -12.27 -0.92
CA ALA A 78 25.17 -11.77 -2.25
C ALA A 78 23.72 -12.10 -2.66
N MET A 79 23.17 -13.24 -2.24
CA MET A 79 21.76 -13.58 -2.49
C MET A 79 20.78 -12.70 -1.71
N GLN A 80 21.01 -12.47 -0.42
CA GLN A 80 20.22 -11.50 0.35
C GLN A 80 20.31 -10.10 -0.26
N ARG A 81 21.53 -9.69 -0.59
CA ARG A 81 21.80 -8.40 -1.20
C ARG A 81 21.10 -8.22 -2.55
N ALA A 82 20.96 -9.29 -3.33
CA ALA A 82 20.22 -9.27 -4.59
C ALA A 82 18.72 -8.97 -4.39
N PHE A 83 18.11 -9.45 -3.30
CA PHE A 83 16.75 -9.02 -2.93
C PHE A 83 16.72 -7.57 -2.45
N GLU A 84 17.73 -7.11 -1.71
CA GLU A 84 17.81 -5.72 -1.24
C GLU A 84 17.90 -4.70 -2.37
N ILE A 85 18.69 -4.97 -3.41
CA ILE A 85 18.79 -4.05 -4.55
C ILE A 85 17.53 -4.03 -5.44
N SER A 86 16.61 -4.99 -5.25
CA SER A 86 15.26 -4.93 -5.85
C SER A 86 14.36 -3.92 -5.16
N VAL A 87 14.67 -3.56 -3.91
CA VAL A 87 13.95 -2.54 -3.13
C VAL A 87 14.59 -1.16 -3.34
N ASN A 88 15.93 -1.11 -3.31
CA ASN A 88 16.71 0.10 -3.53
C ASN A 88 17.99 -0.23 -4.30
N PHE A 89 18.02 0.07 -5.60
CA PHE A 89 19.18 -0.17 -6.46
C PHE A 89 20.30 0.83 -6.16
N SER A 90 21.08 0.54 -5.12
CA SER A 90 22.17 1.35 -4.60
C SER A 90 23.21 0.45 -3.94
N HIS A 91 24.47 0.91 -3.84
CA HIS A 91 25.52 0.27 -3.02
C HIS A 91 25.27 0.42 -1.51
N THR A 92 24.39 1.34 -1.11
CA THR A 92 23.86 1.44 0.26
C THR A 92 22.67 0.49 0.41
N ARG A 93 22.61 -0.24 1.52
CA ARG A 93 21.48 -1.13 1.82
C ARG A 93 20.20 -0.31 2.09
N PRO A 94 19.00 -0.87 1.90
CA PRO A 94 17.74 -0.15 2.13
C PRO A 94 17.61 0.43 3.54
N ASN A 95 18.24 -0.17 4.54
CA ASN A 95 18.28 0.31 5.93
C ASN A 95 19.34 1.40 6.21
N GLY A 96 20.15 1.79 5.21
CA GLY A 96 21.22 2.77 5.34
C GLY A 96 22.57 2.21 5.75
N GLU A 97 22.68 0.90 5.99
CA GLU A 97 23.96 0.27 6.26
C GLU A 97 24.77 0.02 4.97
N GLU A 98 26.07 -0.20 5.13
CA GLU A 98 26.97 -0.57 4.03
C GLU A 98 26.64 -1.98 3.50
N PHE A 99 26.83 -2.23 2.20
CA PHE A 99 26.53 -3.53 1.57
C PHE A 99 27.12 -4.74 2.30
N GLN A 100 28.34 -4.59 2.84
CA GLN A 100 29.08 -5.62 3.56
C GLN A 100 28.44 -6.06 4.89
N THR A 101 27.43 -5.35 5.40
CA THR A 101 26.72 -5.72 6.64
C THR A 101 25.54 -6.66 6.41
N ALA A 102 25.26 -7.06 5.14
CA ALA A 102 24.19 -8.01 4.83
C ALA A 102 24.25 -9.27 5.70
N PHE A 103 25.46 -9.74 6.02
CA PHE A 103 25.72 -10.72 7.07
C PHE A 103 26.96 -10.32 7.89
N GLU A 104 27.00 -10.71 9.16
CA GLU A 104 28.19 -10.55 10.02
C GLU A 104 29.45 -11.17 9.39
N ALA A 105 29.30 -12.29 8.70
CA ALA A 105 30.38 -12.96 8.00
C ALA A 105 30.85 -12.25 6.72
N SER A 106 30.04 -11.35 6.13
CA SER A 106 30.32 -10.61 4.90
C SER A 106 31.06 -9.29 5.09
N ARG A 107 31.47 -8.94 6.33
CA ARG A 107 32.45 -7.84 6.55
C ARG A 107 33.81 -8.08 5.85
N LEU A 108 33.99 -9.24 5.22
CA LEU A 108 35.10 -9.56 4.34
C LEU A 108 34.90 -9.09 2.89
N ALA A 109 33.71 -8.64 2.52
CA ALA A 109 33.45 -8.14 1.19
C ALA A 109 34.16 -6.78 1.02
N MET A 110 35.14 -6.74 0.13
CA MET A 110 36.00 -5.58 -0.15
C MET A 110 35.60 -4.85 -1.43
N GLY A 111 34.75 -5.45 -2.26
CA GLY A 111 34.19 -4.84 -3.47
C GLY A 111 32.80 -5.37 -3.80
N GLU A 112 31.97 -4.54 -4.43
CA GLU A 112 30.62 -4.88 -4.88
C GLU A 112 30.43 -4.43 -6.34
N ASN A 113 29.90 -5.33 -7.17
CA ASN A 113 29.29 -4.96 -8.44
C ASN A 113 27.80 -5.29 -8.41
N ILE A 114 26.96 -4.37 -8.88
CA ILE A 114 25.51 -4.56 -8.97
C ILE A 114 25.04 -4.39 -10.41
N ALA A 115 24.02 -5.14 -10.82
CA ALA A 115 23.35 -4.95 -12.11
C ALA A 115 21.86 -5.29 -12.01
N ALA A 116 21.06 -4.68 -12.88
CA ALA A 116 19.62 -4.89 -12.94
C ALA A 116 19.14 -4.92 -14.40
N GLY A 117 18.19 -5.79 -14.70
CA GLY A 117 17.53 -5.89 -16.01
C GLY A 117 18.16 -6.88 -16.99
N ASN A 118 19.40 -7.31 -16.78
CA ASN A 118 20.04 -8.34 -17.60
C ASN A 118 19.38 -9.71 -17.34
N THR A 119 18.94 -10.41 -18.39
CA THR A 119 18.16 -11.66 -18.23
C THR A 119 19.03 -12.93 -18.19
N SER A 120 20.31 -12.82 -18.56
CA SER A 120 21.28 -13.92 -18.55
C SER A 120 22.58 -13.56 -17.82
N PRO A 121 23.32 -14.57 -17.30
CA PRO A 121 24.66 -14.37 -16.75
C PRO A 121 25.61 -13.67 -17.74
N GLU A 122 25.56 -14.07 -19.01
CA GLU A 122 26.40 -13.50 -20.07
C GLU A 122 26.14 -12.00 -20.25
N ALA A 123 24.87 -11.59 -20.29
CA ALA A 123 24.50 -10.19 -20.45
C ALA A 123 24.88 -9.35 -19.21
N ALA A 124 24.76 -9.91 -18.01
CA ALA A 124 25.21 -9.23 -16.78
C ALA A 124 26.74 -9.07 -16.76
N MET A 125 27.48 -10.12 -17.15
CA MET A 125 28.93 -10.09 -17.24
C MET A 125 29.42 -9.09 -18.28
N GLU A 126 28.80 -9.05 -19.46
CA GLU A 126 29.11 -8.06 -20.50
C GLU A 126 28.91 -6.63 -19.99
N ALA A 127 27.79 -6.37 -19.29
CA ALA A 127 27.52 -5.06 -18.71
C ALA A 127 28.58 -4.65 -17.67
N TRP A 128 29.01 -5.57 -16.81
CA TRP A 128 30.08 -5.28 -15.84
C TRP A 128 31.44 -5.05 -16.51
N MET A 129 31.83 -5.87 -17.49
CA MET A 129 33.12 -5.70 -18.17
C MET A 129 33.21 -4.42 -19.00
N ASN A 130 32.06 -3.93 -19.49
CA ASN A 130 31.97 -2.66 -20.21
C ASN A 130 31.95 -1.42 -19.29
N SER A 131 31.98 -1.59 -17.96
CA SER A 131 32.09 -0.50 -16.98
C SER A 131 33.45 -0.54 -16.30
N ASP A 132 34.21 0.56 -16.37
CA ASP A 132 35.58 0.60 -15.84
C ASP A 132 35.65 0.28 -14.33
N GLY A 133 34.71 0.81 -13.54
CA GLY A 133 34.65 0.53 -12.10
C GLY A 133 34.34 -0.93 -11.79
N HIS A 134 33.33 -1.50 -12.46
CA HIS A 134 32.96 -2.91 -12.25
C HIS A 134 34.04 -3.87 -12.75
N ARG A 135 34.64 -3.59 -13.91
CA ARG A 135 35.76 -4.34 -14.48
C ARG A 135 36.97 -4.31 -13.55
N SER A 136 37.28 -3.17 -12.94
CA SER A 136 38.38 -3.04 -11.97
C SER A 136 38.20 -4.02 -10.81
N ASN A 137 37.00 -4.13 -10.25
CA ASN A 137 36.71 -5.10 -9.19
C ASN A 137 36.92 -6.55 -9.67
N ILE A 138 36.43 -6.91 -10.86
CA ILE A 138 36.56 -8.27 -11.41
C ILE A 138 38.04 -8.67 -11.61
N LEU A 139 38.88 -7.72 -12.00
CA LEU A 139 40.29 -7.93 -12.31
C LEU A 139 41.25 -7.56 -11.17
N ASP A 140 40.73 -7.28 -9.98
CA ASP A 140 41.56 -6.96 -8.84
C ASP A 140 42.39 -8.18 -8.39
N ARG A 141 43.68 -7.97 -8.17
CA ARG A 141 44.64 -8.99 -7.74
C ARG A 141 44.47 -9.37 -6.28
N ASP A 142 43.92 -8.47 -5.47
CA ASP A 142 43.78 -8.65 -4.02
C ASP A 142 42.57 -9.53 -3.67
N PHE A 143 41.67 -9.78 -4.62
CA PHE A 143 40.55 -10.68 -4.44
C PHE A 143 40.92 -12.13 -4.73
N VAL A 144 40.50 -13.02 -3.82
CA VAL A 144 40.71 -14.47 -3.87
C VAL A 144 39.39 -15.25 -3.85
N CYS A 145 38.32 -14.63 -3.37
CA CYS A 145 36.99 -15.24 -3.32
C CYS A 145 35.89 -14.27 -3.77
N ILE A 146 34.72 -14.85 -4.06
CA ILE A 146 33.54 -14.13 -4.52
C ILE A 146 32.27 -14.78 -3.98
N GLY A 147 31.22 -13.99 -3.75
CA GLY A 147 29.84 -14.42 -3.66
C GLY A 147 29.03 -13.81 -4.79
N VAL A 148 28.11 -14.57 -5.39
CA VAL A 148 27.29 -14.06 -6.50
C VAL A 148 25.80 -14.23 -6.19
N GLY A 149 25.05 -13.14 -6.31
CA GLY A 149 23.61 -13.11 -6.15
C GLY A 149 22.91 -13.02 -7.51
N SER A 150 21.82 -13.78 -7.70
CA SER A 150 20.92 -13.64 -8.84
C SER A 150 19.50 -13.94 -8.40
N VAL A 151 18.63 -12.94 -8.46
CA VAL A 151 17.21 -13.09 -8.16
C VAL A 151 16.34 -12.53 -9.28
N ASN A 152 15.18 -13.14 -9.50
CA ASN A 152 14.09 -12.58 -10.28
C ASN A 152 12.95 -12.20 -9.34
N VAL A 153 12.67 -10.90 -9.26
CA VAL A 153 11.56 -10.34 -8.48
C VAL A 153 10.60 -9.69 -9.46
N ASN A 154 9.35 -10.15 -9.49
CA ASN A 154 8.30 -9.61 -10.36
C ASN A 154 8.70 -9.53 -11.86
N GLY A 155 9.41 -10.53 -12.38
CA GLY A 155 9.85 -10.60 -13.78
C GLY A 155 11.16 -9.85 -14.07
N LYS A 156 11.74 -9.19 -13.08
CA LYS A 156 12.96 -8.38 -13.20
C LYS A 156 14.14 -9.07 -12.55
N TYR A 157 15.29 -9.06 -13.22
CA TYR A 157 16.51 -9.70 -12.72
C TYR A 157 17.43 -8.69 -12.01
N TYR A 158 17.99 -9.12 -10.89
CA TYR A 158 18.94 -8.38 -10.07
C TYR A 158 20.15 -9.25 -9.79
N TRP A 159 21.33 -8.64 -9.88
CA TRP A 159 22.61 -9.33 -9.85
C TRP A 159 23.59 -8.65 -8.92
N ILE A 160 24.34 -9.44 -8.17
CA ILE A 160 25.38 -8.99 -7.23
C ILE A 160 26.65 -9.81 -7.46
N GLN A 161 27.80 -9.14 -7.41
CA GLN A 161 29.09 -9.76 -7.11
C GLN A 161 29.65 -9.12 -5.85
N CYS A 162 29.92 -9.90 -4.81
CA CYS A 162 30.65 -9.47 -3.63
C CYS A 162 32.03 -10.13 -3.65
N PHE A 163 33.10 -9.34 -3.65
CA PHE A 163 34.48 -9.84 -3.73
C PHE A 163 35.16 -9.79 -2.37
N GLY A 164 35.99 -10.78 -2.04
CA GLY A 164 36.73 -10.82 -0.78
C GLY A 164 38.22 -11.17 -0.96
N GLY A 165 39.05 -10.62 -0.08
CA GLY A 165 40.48 -10.89 -0.03
C GLY A 165 40.88 -12.15 0.75
N THR A 166 39.93 -12.78 1.45
CA THR A 166 40.17 -14.00 2.24
C THR A 166 39.02 -14.98 2.04
N LEU A 167 39.35 -16.21 1.61
CA LEU A 167 38.42 -17.33 1.57
C LEU A 167 38.22 -17.89 2.98
N LYS A 168 36.98 -17.94 3.47
CA LYS A 168 36.63 -18.60 4.74
C LYS A 168 36.26 -20.05 4.51
N GLU A 169 35.32 -20.30 3.61
CA GLU A 169 34.81 -21.63 3.33
C GLU A 169 34.35 -21.72 1.88
N THR A 170 34.80 -22.75 1.17
CA THR A 170 34.36 -22.98 -0.20
C THR A 170 32.91 -23.44 -0.22
N ALA A 171 32.07 -22.75 -0.98
CA ALA A 171 30.69 -23.17 -1.22
C ALA A 171 30.64 -24.46 -2.05
N SER A 172 29.89 -25.46 -1.59
CA SER A 172 29.62 -26.67 -2.38
C SER A 172 28.39 -26.46 -3.26
N ARG A 173 28.57 -26.54 -4.59
CA ARG A 173 27.49 -26.33 -5.59
C ARG A 173 26.24 -27.17 -5.29
N ASN A 174 26.40 -28.40 -4.80
CA ASN A 174 25.29 -29.33 -4.54
C ASN A 174 24.41 -28.93 -3.34
N ASN A 175 24.90 -28.04 -2.47
CA ASN A 175 24.14 -27.56 -1.31
C ASN A 175 23.16 -26.44 -1.66
N TYR A 176 23.23 -25.93 -2.90
CA TYR A 176 22.49 -24.75 -3.34
C TYR A 176 21.59 -25.07 -4.52
N GLN A 177 20.30 -24.74 -4.38
CA GLN A 177 19.29 -25.04 -5.38
C GLN A 177 18.48 -23.80 -5.73
N ASP A 178 18.21 -23.65 -7.03
CA ASP A 178 17.32 -22.63 -7.55
C ASP A 178 15.91 -22.81 -7.01
N GLY A 179 15.16 -21.72 -6.94
CA GLY A 179 13.74 -21.76 -6.69
C GLY A 179 13.21 -20.57 -5.92
N ARG A 180 11.95 -20.67 -5.53
CA ARG A 180 11.24 -19.58 -4.87
C ARG A 180 11.75 -19.38 -3.44
N ALA A 181 12.03 -18.13 -3.09
CA ALA A 181 12.49 -17.74 -1.77
C ALA A 181 11.90 -16.39 -1.36
N SER A 182 11.95 -16.13 -0.06
CA SER A 182 11.57 -14.86 0.56
C SER A 182 12.74 -14.31 1.37
N ALA A 183 12.97 -13.01 1.26
CA ALA A 183 13.97 -12.28 2.04
C ALA A 183 13.28 -11.22 2.90
N HIS A 184 13.63 -11.17 4.17
CA HIS A 184 13.23 -10.10 5.08
C HIS A 184 14.20 -8.93 4.93
N ILE A 185 13.65 -7.73 4.76
CA ILE A 185 14.43 -6.52 4.49
C ILE A 185 13.96 -5.44 5.45
N SER A 186 14.91 -4.90 6.21
CA SER A 186 14.74 -3.65 6.94
C SER A 186 15.02 -2.49 5.99
N PHE A 187 14.22 -1.42 6.04
CA PHE A 187 14.41 -0.27 5.15
C PHE A 187 14.18 1.06 5.88
N ASP A 188 14.96 2.07 5.54
CA ASP A 188 14.76 3.48 5.91
C ASP A 188 14.05 4.19 4.76
N GLN A 189 12.96 4.89 5.05
CA GLN A 189 12.13 5.54 4.04
C GLN A 189 12.81 6.70 3.30
N THR A 190 13.83 7.31 3.91
CA THR A 190 14.61 8.37 3.27
C THR A 190 15.49 7.83 2.15
N LEU A 191 15.79 6.53 2.19
CA LEU A 191 16.64 5.83 1.23
C LEU A 191 15.84 4.95 0.27
N ALA A 192 14.76 4.34 0.75
CA ALA A 192 13.87 3.52 -0.03
C ALA A 192 12.43 4.06 0.10
N SER A 193 12.00 4.82 -0.90
CA SER A 193 10.67 5.43 -0.90
C SER A 193 9.58 4.38 -1.10
N VAL A 194 8.77 4.25 -0.07
CA VAL A 194 7.66 3.31 -0.04
C VAL A 194 6.44 3.90 -0.74
N ARG A 195 5.73 3.09 -1.54
CA ARG A 195 4.47 3.47 -2.19
C ARG A 195 3.31 2.61 -1.74
N LEU A 196 2.13 3.23 -1.73
CA LEU A 196 0.87 2.57 -1.45
C LEU A 196 0.08 2.38 -2.75
N CYS A 197 0.09 1.16 -3.26
CA CYS A 197 -0.63 0.78 -4.45
C CYS A 197 -2.07 0.35 -4.09
N VAL A 198 -3.09 0.97 -4.66
CA VAL A 198 -4.51 0.56 -4.47
C VAL A 198 -5.09 0.10 -5.80
N ASN A 199 -5.60 -1.13 -5.85
CA ASN A 199 -6.10 -1.71 -7.10
C ASN A 199 -7.35 -1.00 -7.68
N LYS A 200 -8.11 -0.29 -6.83
CA LYS A 200 -9.28 0.53 -7.20
C LYS A 200 -9.39 1.71 -6.24
N ASN A 201 -9.20 2.92 -6.75
CA ASN A 201 -9.34 4.16 -5.99
C ASN A 201 -10.77 4.73 -5.99
N VAL A 202 -11.68 4.17 -6.80
CA VAL A 202 -13.11 4.48 -6.79
C VAL A 202 -13.91 3.21 -6.51
N LEU A 203 -14.73 3.25 -5.45
CA LEU A 203 -15.56 2.14 -5.00
C LEU A 203 -17.03 2.53 -5.02
N TYR A 204 -17.91 1.58 -5.31
CA TYR A 204 -19.31 1.76 -4.91
C TYR A 204 -19.50 1.35 -3.45
N LEU A 205 -20.48 1.94 -2.78
CA LEU A 205 -20.85 1.58 -1.42
C LEU A 205 -21.04 0.05 -1.29
N GLY A 206 -20.30 -0.54 -0.35
CA GLY A 206 -20.27 -1.98 -0.10
C GLY A 206 -19.21 -2.76 -0.89
N ASP A 207 -18.59 -2.17 -1.92
CA ASP A 207 -17.49 -2.79 -2.67
C ASP A 207 -16.20 -2.79 -1.85
N THR A 208 -15.25 -3.61 -2.29
CA THR A 208 -13.93 -3.76 -1.70
C THR A 208 -12.80 -3.40 -2.67
N ALA A 209 -11.68 -2.95 -2.12
CA ALA A 209 -10.40 -2.76 -2.80
C ALA A 209 -9.28 -3.42 -1.99
N LYS A 210 -8.10 -3.48 -2.57
CA LYS A 210 -6.87 -3.95 -1.93
C LYS A 210 -5.83 -2.84 -2.02
N ALA A 211 -5.35 -2.39 -0.87
CA ALA A 211 -4.09 -1.68 -0.74
C ALA A 211 -2.95 -2.69 -0.64
N SER A 212 -1.82 -2.38 -1.24
CA SER A 212 -0.62 -3.21 -1.22
C SER A 212 0.61 -2.32 -1.22
N LEU A 213 1.68 -2.87 -0.65
CA LEU A 213 2.95 -2.20 -0.53
C LEU A 213 3.78 -2.42 -1.80
N CYS A 214 4.38 -1.36 -2.31
CA CYS A 214 5.23 -1.42 -3.48
C CYS A 214 6.42 -0.46 -3.28
N PHE A 215 7.61 -0.88 -3.71
CA PHE A 215 8.76 0.02 -3.90
C PHE A 215 8.88 0.36 -5.37
N GLU A 216 9.52 1.48 -5.68
CA GLU A 216 9.88 1.83 -7.05
C GLU A 216 11.39 1.81 -7.15
N ASP A 217 11.88 1.00 -8.09
CA ASP A 217 13.30 0.89 -8.38
C ASP A 217 13.60 1.33 -9.82
N VAL A 218 14.84 1.14 -10.26
CA VAL A 218 15.29 1.48 -11.63
C VAL A 218 14.54 0.71 -12.72
N LEU A 219 13.85 -0.38 -12.39
CA LEU A 219 13.06 -1.17 -13.31
C LEU A 219 11.54 -0.95 -13.14
N GLY A 220 11.10 -0.11 -12.19
CA GLY A 220 9.70 0.24 -11.90
C GLY A 220 9.15 -0.35 -10.60
N GLU A 221 7.87 -0.71 -10.55
CA GLU A 221 7.25 -1.18 -9.31
C GLU A 221 7.70 -2.60 -8.91
N VAL A 222 7.97 -2.78 -7.61
CA VAL A 222 8.32 -4.03 -6.95
C VAL A 222 7.33 -4.27 -5.82
N PRO A 223 6.34 -5.18 -6.00
CA PRO A 223 5.37 -5.48 -4.96
C PRO A 223 6.03 -6.27 -3.84
N VAL A 224 5.72 -5.91 -2.60
CA VAL A 224 6.32 -6.54 -1.42
C VAL A 224 5.23 -6.89 -0.40
N ALA A 225 5.51 -7.89 0.42
CA ALA A 225 4.67 -8.20 1.56
C ALA A 225 5.04 -7.28 2.73
N ASN A 226 4.02 -6.77 3.39
CA ASN A 226 4.17 -5.93 4.57
C ASN A 226 4.24 -6.80 5.82
N ASP A 227 5.29 -6.63 6.63
CA ASP A 227 5.47 -7.39 7.87
C ASP A 227 5.11 -6.55 9.10
N THR A 228 5.48 -5.26 9.14
CA THR A 228 5.35 -4.44 10.35
C THR A 228 4.53 -3.16 10.21
N LEU A 229 4.29 -2.66 8.99
CA LEU A 229 3.60 -1.39 8.79
C LEU A 229 2.10 -1.52 9.00
N LEU A 230 1.45 -0.40 9.34
CA LEU A 230 0.03 -0.36 9.66
C LEU A 230 -0.77 0.33 8.55
N PHE A 231 -1.85 -0.29 8.09
CA PHE A 231 -2.83 0.39 7.25
C PHE A 231 -3.84 1.14 8.11
N GLN A 232 -4.09 2.41 7.78
CA GLN A 232 -5.04 3.26 8.49
C GLN A 232 -5.92 4.03 7.51
N SER A 233 -7.22 4.13 7.78
CA SER A 233 -8.10 5.05 7.05
C SER A 233 -8.20 6.37 7.80
N SER A 234 -8.05 7.49 7.07
CA SER A 234 -8.27 8.83 7.62
C SER A 234 -9.73 9.11 7.97
N ASN A 235 -10.66 8.33 7.39
CA ASN A 235 -12.08 8.42 7.70
C ASN A 235 -12.75 7.03 7.60
N PRO A 236 -12.74 6.26 8.71
CA PRO A 236 -13.38 4.94 8.77
C PRO A 236 -14.89 4.94 8.49
N ALA A 237 -15.56 6.10 8.57
CA ALA A 237 -16.97 6.22 8.21
C ALA A 237 -17.21 6.31 6.69
N VAL A 238 -16.17 6.54 5.89
CA VAL A 238 -16.20 6.47 4.42
C VAL A 238 -15.69 5.11 3.95
N CYS A 239 -14.48 4.70 4.34
CA CYS A 239 -13.97 3.36 4.09
C CYS A 239 -13.11 2.85 5.25
N THR A 240 -13.20 1.56 5.53
CA THR A 240 -12.35 0.86 6.51
C THR A 240 -11.22 0.15 5.78
N VAL A 241 -10.09 -0.07 6.45
CA VAL A 241 -8.99 -0.93 5.97
C VAL A 241 -8.54 -1.84 7.10
N ASP A 242 -8.28 -3.12 6.79
CA ASP A 242 -7.76 -4.08 7.77
C ASP A 242 -6.22 -4.20 7.72
N ALA A 243 -5.64 -5.00 8.62
CA ALA A 243 -4.18 -5.21 8.67
C ALA A 243 -3.60 -5.84 7.40
N GLY A 244 -4.42 -6.55 6.62
CA GLY A 244 -4.03 -7.08 5.32
C GLY A 244 -4.12 -6.06 4.20
N GLY A 245 -4.57 -4.82 4.45
CA GLY A 245 -4.81 -3.81 3.41
C GLY A 245 -6.11 -4.02 2.64
N ASN A 246 -7.05 -4.85 3.11
CA ASN A 246 -8.35 -4.99 2.46
C ASN A 246 -9.22 -3.79 2.83
N ILE A 247 -9.61 -3.00 1.82
CA ILE A 247 -10.42 -1.80 1.96
C ILE A 247 -11.89 -2.14 1.70
N ARG A 248 -12.81 -1.57 2.48
CA ARG A 248 -14.26 -1.68 2.27
C ARG A 248 -14.93 -0.32 2.31
N GLY A 249 -15.72 0.00 1.28
CA GLY A 249 -16.53 1.23 1.26
C GLY A 249 -17.76 1.11 2.16
N VAL A 250 -17.86 1.95 3.19
CA VAL A 250 -18.93 1.91 4.21
C VAL A 250 -19.83 3.14 4.21
N GLY A 251 -19.35 4.28 3.72
CA GLY A 251 -20.11 5.53 3.55
C GLY A 251 -19.63 6.27 2.31
N ILE A 252 -20.42 7.21 1.80
CA ILE A 252 -20.03 7.96 0.60
C ILE A 252 -19.08 9.10 0.97
N GLY A 253 -18.14 9.41 0.08
CA GLY A 253 -17.14 10.47 0.27
C GLY A 253 -15.76 10.03 -0.17
N THR A 254 -14.74 10.79 0.23
CA THR A 254 -13.33 10.44 -0.01
C THR A 254 -12.62 10.28 1.32
N ALA A 255 -11.80 9.24 1.43
CA ALA A 255 -10.89 8.99 2.54
C ALA A 255 -9.49 8.73 2.00
N VAL A 256 -8.49 8.90 2.86
CA VAL A 256 -7.10 8.59 2.58
C VAL A 256 -6.77 7.30 3.29
N ILE A 257 -6.24 6.32 2.58
CA ILE A 257 -5.59 5.16 3.18
C ILE A 257 -4.13 5.53 3.36
N ASN A 258 -3.66 5.43 4.60
CA ASN A 258 -2.28 5.68 5.00
C ASN A 258 -1.61 4.35 5.32
N LEU A 259 -0.34 4.27 4.97
CA LEU A 259 0.60 3.30 5.51
C LEU A 259 1.44 4.01 6.57
N VAL A 260 1.50 3.44 7.76
CA VAL A 260 1.99 4.11 8.97
C VAL A 260 3.07 3.27 9.64
N SER A 261 4.12 3.93 10.14
CA SER A 261 5.16 3.30 10.96
C SER A 261 4.57 2.86 12.31
N PRO A 262 4.77 1.61 12.74
CA PRO A 262 4.30 1.15 14.05
C PRO A 262 5.07 1.79 15.21
N THR A 263 6.28 2.30 14.96
CA THR A 263 7.20 2.78 16.00
C THR A 263 6.86 4.20 16.46
N ASN A 264 6.55 5.09 15.52
CA ASN A 264 6.36 6.52 15.81
C ASN A 264 5.05 7.09 15.22
N GLY A 265 4.28 6.30 14.46
CA GLY A 265 3.05 6.74 13.84
C GLY A 265 3.25 7.70 12.65
N SER A 266 4.47 7.83 12.11
CA SER A 266 4.68 8.61 10.88
C SER A 266 3.88 8.00 9.72
N ILE A 267 3.45 8.84 8.78
CA ILE A 267 2.78 8.40 7.55
C ILE A 267 3.86 8.24 6.47
N LEU A 268 3.97 7.02 5.93
CA LEU A 268 5.04 6.65 5.00
C LEU A 268 4.57 6.75 3.55
N ALA A 269 3.30 6.39 3.31
CA ALA A 269 2.66 6.50 2.01
C ALA A 269 1.15 6.67 2.17
N SER A 270 0.51 7.28 1.18
CA SER A 270 -0.93 7.55 1.19
C SER A 270 -1.57 7.34 -0.18
N ALA A 271 -2.83 6.94 -0.19
CA ALA A 271 -3.63 6.80 -1.40
C ALA A 271 -5.08 7.24 -1.14
N ASN A 272 -5.63 8.04 -2.05
CA ASN A 272 -7.04 8.46 -1.98
C ASN A 272 -7.97 7.34 -2.44
N VAL A 273 -9.05 7.12 -1.68
CA VAL A 273 -10.15 6.23 -2.04
C VAL A 273 -11.46 6.99 -1.95
N THR A 274 -12.18 7.07 -3.06
CA THR A 274 -13.51 7.66 -3.15
C THR A 274 -14.56 6.56 -3.18
N VAL A 275 -15.51 6.64 -2.25
CA VAL A 275 -16.68 5.77 -2.21
C VAL A 275 -17.88 6.55 -2.72
N THR A 276 -18.51 6.04 -3.77
CA THR A 276 -19.69 6.62 -4.42
C THR A 276 -20.88 5.68 -4.35
N LEU A 277 -22.04 6.14 -4.81
CA LEU A 277 -23.28 5.40 -4.80
C LEU A 277 -23.78 5.14 -6.22
N ASP A 278 -23.77 3.88 -6.64
CA ASP A 278 -24.51 3.44 -7.83
C ASP A 278 -25.99 3.21 -7.47
N LEU A 279 -26.78 4.29 -7.49
CA LEU A 279 -28.21 4.24 -7.22
C LEU A 279 -28.99 4.04 -8.52
N LYS A 280 -29.42 2.80 -8.79
CA LYS A 280 -30.19 2.48 -10.00
C LYS A 280 -31.60 3.11 -9.97
N GLU A 281 -31.96 3.76 -11.07
CA GLU A 281 -33.31 4.25 -11.31
C GLU A 281 -34.36 3.13 -11.40
N THR A 282 -35.64 3.48 -11.25
CA THR A 282 -36.78 2.58 -11.48
C THR A 282 -37.73 3.18 -12.52
N SER A 283 -38.75 2.42 -12.93
CA SER A 283 -39.82 2.89 -13.81
C SER A 283 -41.16 2.28 -13.44
N ILE A 284 -42.24 3.05 -13.63
CA ILE A 284 -43.61 2.58 -13.46
C ILE A 284 -43.93 1.56 -14.55
N LYS A 285 -44.21 0.32 -14.15
CA LYS A 285 -44.72 -0.73 -15.06
C LYS A 285 -46.18 -0.47 -15.38
N LYS A 286 -47.03 -0.31 -14.36
CA LYS A 286 -48.48 -0.21 -14.51
C LYS A 286 -49.12 0.75 -13.51
N LEU A 287 -50.12 1.50 -13.98
CA LEU A 287 -51.06 2.25 -13.15
C LEU A 287 -52.46 1.64 -13.32
N THR A 288 -53.11 1.27 -12.22
CA THR A 288 -54.46 0.74 -12.23
C THR A 288 -55.38 1.67 -11.45
N ALA A 289 -56.42 2.22 -12.09
CA ALA A 289 -57.44 3.02 -11.43
C ALA A 289 -58.41 2.13 -10.65
N GLY A 290 -58.84 2.60 -9.49
CA GLY A 290 -59.98 2.08 -8.76
C GLY A 290 -60.79 3.22 -8.14
N GLN A 291 -61.86 2.88 -7.43
CA GLN A 291 -62.72 3.86 -6.77
C GLN A 291 -61.92 4.72 -5.79
N LYS A 292 -61.81 6.03 -6.09
CA LYS A 292 -61.03 7.00 -5.28
C LYS A 292 -59.59 6.53 -4.95
N LYS A 293 -58.97 5.71 -5.81
CA LYS A 293 -57.63 5.13 -5.58
C LYS A 293 -56.86 4.85 -6.88
N VAL A 294 -55.53 4.78 -6.79
CA VAL A 294 -54.63 4.33 -7.86
C VAL A 294 -53.63 3.33 -7.29
N THR A 295 -53.47 2.19 -7.95
CA THR A 295 -52.42 1.22 -7.65
C THR A 295 -51.26 1.41 -8.63
N VAL A 296 -50.07 1.66 -8.08
CA VAL A 296 -48.81 1.84 -8.82
C VAL A 296 -48.00 0.56 -8.71
N ARG A 297 -47.56 -0.01 -9.83
CA ARG A 297 -46.58 -1.12 -9.90
C ARG A 297 -45.34 -0.69 -10.68
N TRP A 298 -44.15 -1.07 -10.23
CA TRP A 298 -42.86 -0.62 -10.81
C TRP A 298 -41.83 -1.73 -10.97
N LYS A 299 -40.70 -1.43 -11.65
CA LYS A 299 -39.52 -2.32 -11.73
C LYS A 299 -38.78 -2.30 -10.38
N LYS A 300 -38.63 -3.46 -9.74
CA LYS A 300 -37.96 -3.57 -8.43
C LYS A 300 -36.45 -3.29 -8.59
N GLN A 301 -35.87 -2.56 -7.64
CA GLN A 301 -34.42 -2.39 -7.49
C GLN A 301 -33.96 -2.97 -6.15
N ARG A 302 -32.85 -3.71 -6.17
CA ARG A 302 -32.29 -4.42 -5.00
C ARG A 302 -30.93 -3.90 -4.58
N LYS A 303 -30.03 -3.68 -5.54
CA LYS A 303 -28.69 -3.13 -5.28
C LYS A 303 -28.82 -1.69 -4.79
N ASN A 304 -28.14 -1.37 -3.68
CA ASN A 304 -27.98 0.00 -3.19
C ASN A 304 -29.28 0.82 -3.14
N THR A 305 -30.41 0.18 -2.79
CA THR A 305 -31.73 0.83 -2.72
C THR A 305 -32.41 0.41 -1.43
N ASP A 306 -32.88 1.35 -0.63
CA ASP A 306 -33.61 1.04 0.62
C ASP A 306 -35.12 1.15 0.41
N GLY A 307 -35.54 1.98 -0.54
CA GLY A 307 -36.94 2.17 -0.85
C GLY A 307 -37.21 3.00 -2.09
N TYR A 308 -38.45 3.47 -2.17
CA TYR A 308 -38.94 4.25 -3.29
C TYR A 308 -39.69 5.48 -2.80
N GLU A 309 -39.71 6.50 -3.64
CA GLU A 309 -40.54 7.68 -3.44
C GLU A 309 -41.44 7.86 -4.65
N ILE A 310 -42.75 7.93 -4.42
CA ILE A 310 -43.75 8.12 -5.45
C ILE A 310 -44.33 9.52 -5.29
N GLN A 311 -44.21 10.34 -6.32
CA GLN A 311 -44.90 11.62 -6.41
C GLN A 311 -46.13 11.50 -7.29
N TYR A 312 -47.20 12.21 -6.90
CA TYR A 312 -48.41 12.30 -7.70
C TYR A 312 -49.06 13.69 -7.60
N SER A 313 -49.69 14.12 -8.69
CA SER A 313 -50.37 15.41 -8.75
C SER A 313 -51.45 15.40 -9.84
N THR A 314 -52.46 16.26 -9.71
CA THR A 314 -53.39 16.57 -10.82
C THR A 314 -52.77 17.52 -11.86
N ASN A 315 -51.60 18.10 -11.59
CA ASN A 315 -50.85 18.97 -12.48
C ASN A 315 -49.69 18.20 -13.14
N LYS A 316 -49.69 18.11 -14.48
CA LYS A 316 -48.67 17.39 -15.28
C LYS A 316 -47.23 17.88 -15.04
N LYS A 317 -47.07 19.16 -14.73
CA LYS A 317 -45.76 19.79 -14.49
C LYS A 317 -45.28 19.60 -13.04
N PHE A 318 -46.09 19.03 -12.15
CA PHE A 318 -45.77 18.87 -10.73
C PHE A 318 -45.42 20.22 -10.05
N LYS A 319 -46.06 21.32 -10.48
CA LYS A 319 -45.87 22.66 -9.86
C LYS A 319 -46.88 22.97 -8.75
N LYS A 320 -48.00 22.24 -8.70
CA LYS A 320 -49.11 22.47 -7.76
C LYS A 320 -49.67 21.14 -7.27
N ALA A 321 -50.22 21.12 -6.05
CA ALA A 321 -50.89 19.95 -5.46
C ALA A 321 -50.07 18.64 -5.56
N VAL A 322 -48.74 18.75 -5.41
CA VAL A 322 -47.84 17.59 -5.40
C VAL A 322 -47.93 16.91 -4.05
N LYS A 323 -48.10 15.58 -4.09
CA LYS A 323 -48.08 14.73 -2.91
C LYS A 323 -47.05 13.64 -3.09
N THR A 324 -46.44 13.25 -1.98
CA THR A 324 -45.35 12.27 -1.96
C THR A 324 -45.72 11.10 -1.06
N VAL A 325 -45.37 9.89 -1.48
CA VAL A 325 -45.51 8.66 -0.69
C VAL A 325 -44.18 7.91 -0.69
N THR A 326 -43.62 7.74 0.50
CA THR A 326 -42.41 6.94 0.72
C THR A 326 -42.77 5.47 0.92
N VAL A 327 -42.00 4.58 0.30
CA VAL A 327 -42.09 3.12 0.45
C VAL A 327 -40.77 2.62 1.04
N LYS A 328 -40.71 2.47 2.37
CA LYS A 328 -39.53 2.05 3.15
C LYS A 328 -39.24 0.54 3.07
N ASN A 329 -39.24 -0.02 1.86
CA ASN A 329 -38.94 -1.44 1.63
C ASN A 329 -38.65 -1.67 0.14
N ASN A 330 -37.38 -1.90 -0.20
CA ASN A 330 -36.92 -2.16 -1.56
C ASN A 330 -37.51 -3.46 -2.17
N LYS A 331 -37.96 -4.42 -1.35
CA LYS A 331 -38.60 -5.66 -1.80
C LYS A 331 -40.03 -5.42 -2.29
N LYS A 332 -40.64 -4.26 -2.03
CA LYS A 332 -41.97 -3.92 -2.58
C LYS A 332 -41.85 -3.41 -4.02
N ASN A 333 -42.82 -3.78 -4.85
CA ASN A 333 -42.98 -3.27 -6.22
C ASN A 333 -44.41 -2.77 -6.51
N ILE A 334 -45.20 -2.58 -5.46
CA ILE A 334 -46.60 -2.16 -5.53
C ILE A 334 -46.95 -1.24 -4.35
N LYS A 335 -47.75 -0.21 -4.63
CA LYS A 335 -48.39 0.65 -3.62
C LYS A 335 -49.73 1.14 -4.13
N THR A 336 -50.75 1.10 -3.26
CA THR A 336 -52.06 1.71 -3.54
C THR A 336 -52.18 3.04 -2.82
N ILE A 337 -52.40 4.10 -3.59
CA ILE A 337 -52.69 5.46 -3.12
C ILE A 337 -54.21 5.60 -3.04
N LYS A 338 -54.74 5.89 -1.85
CA LYS A 338 -56.18 5.99 -1.56
C LYS A 338 -56.60 7.47 -1.40
N LYS A 339 -57.90 7.70 -1.19
CA LYS A 339 -58.49 9.03 -0.90
C LYS A 339 -58.24 10.06 -2.04
N LEU A 340 -58.29 9.61 -3.28
CA LEU A 340 -58.16 10.45 -4.47
C LEU A 340 -59.53 10.95 -4.95
N LYS A 341 -59.56 12.12 -5.60
CA LYS A 341 -60.80 12.69 -6.12
C LYS A 341 -61.29 11.88 -7.33
N ARG A 342 -62.55 11.45 -7.28
CA ARG A 342 -63.22 10.72 -8.36
C ARG A 342 -63.20 11.53 -9.66
N GLY A 343 -62.99 10.88 -10.79
CA GLY A 343 -63.02 11.50 -12.13
C GLY A 343 -61.81 12.37 -12.49
N LYS A 344 -60.90 12.66 -11.54
CA LYS A 344 -59.70 13.47 -11.82
C LYS A 344 -58.57 12.62 -12.43
N LYS A 345 -57.81 13.22 -13.34
CA LYS A 345 -56.58 12.65 -13.90
C LYS A 345 -55.41 12.97 -12.97
N TYR A 346 -54.65 11.95 -12.60
CA TYR A 346 -53.43 12.08 -11.81
C TYR A 346 -52.22 11.67 -12.64
N TYR A 347 -51.16 12.44 -12.52
CA TYR A 347 -49.82 12.14 -13.03
C TYR A 347 -49.00 11.57 -11.90
N VAL A 348 -48.22 10.54 -12.17
CA VAL A 348 -47.42 9.80 -11.19
C VAL A 348 -46.01 9.60 -11.74
N CYS A 349 -45.00 9.85 -10.92
CA CYS A 349 -43.61 9.47 -11.15
C CYS A 349 -43.07 8.79 -9.88
N ILE A 350 -42.01 8.02 -10.05
CA ILE A 350 -41.34 7.27 -8.98
C ILE A 350 -39.83 7.39 -9.13
N ARG A 351 -39.11 7.40 -8.01
CA ARG A 351 -37.64 7.29 -7.93
C ARG A 351 -37.23 6.32 -6.83
N THR A 352 -36.00 5.82 -6.89
CA THR A 352 -35.40 5.06 -5.78
C THR A 352 -34.76 6.03 -4.78
N TYR A 353 -34.53 5.54 -3.56
CA TYR A 353 -33.68 6.23 -2.61
C TYR A 353 -32.83 5.25 -1.81
N LYS A 354 -31.72 5.74 -1.28
CA LYS A 354 -30.90 5.08 -0.28
C LYS A 354 -30.55 6.06 0.83
N ASP A 355 -30.64 5.59 2.07
CA ASP A 355 -30.12 6.31 3.23
C ASP A 355 -28.65 5.90 3.41
N VAL A 356 -27.74 6.88 3.41
CA VAL A 356 -26.30 6.67 3.51
C VAL A 356 -25.73 7.57 4.60
N PHE A 357 -24.72 7.08 5.32
CA PHE A 357 -23.98 7.88 6.27
C PHE A 357 -22.91 8.68 5.51
N SER A 358 -22.88 10.00 5.72
CA SER A 358 -21.94 10.94 5.11
C SER A 358 -21.68 12.08 6.08
N SER A 359 -20.42 12.40 6.34
CA SER A 359 -20.02 13.54 7.18
C SER A 359 -20.70 13.59 8.56
N GLY A 360 -20.83 12.45 9.23
CA GLY A 360 -21.44 12.38 10.57
C GLY A 360 -22.98 12.34 10.58
N GLN A 361 -23.62 12.41 9.42
CA GLN A 361 -25.09 12.42 9.31
C GLN A 361 -25.60 11.38 8.31
N THR A 362 -26.77 10.82 8.59
CA THR A 362 -27.51 10.03 7.60
C THR A 362 -28.24 10.96 6.63
N ILE A 363 -27.86 10.92 5.36
CA ILE A 363 -28.54 11.63 4.28
C ILE A 363 -29.31 10.65 3.40
N ARG A 364 -30.42 11.13 2.81
CA ARG A 364 -31.17 10.37 1.82
C ARG A 364 -30.78 10.81 0.41
N VAL A 365 -30.15 9.91 -0.32
CA VAL A 365 -29.80 10.10 -1.73
C VAL A 365 -30.90 9.50 -2.60
N TYR A 366 -31.27 10.23 -3.65
CA TYR A 366 -32.36 9.87 -4.55
C TYR A 366 -31.85 9.68 -5.98
N SER A 367 -32.46 8.74 -6.72
CA SER A 367 -32.26 8.68 -8.17
C SER A 367 -33.05 9.79 -8.85
N ASP A 368 -32.83 9.92 -10.16
CA ASP A 368 -33.72 10.71 -11.01
C ASP A 368 -35.14 10.17 -11.00
N TRP A 369 -36.07 11.09 -11.28
CA TRP A 369 -37.48 10.77 -11.43
C TRP A 369 -37.72 10.00 -12.73
N SER A 370 -38.41 8.87 -12.63
CA SER A 370 -38.88 8.15 -13.82
C SER A 370 -39.84 8.99 -14.69
N LYS A 371 -39.95 8.60 -15.96
CA LYS A 371 -40.95 9.15 -16.88
C LYS A 371 -42.35 9.11 -16.26
N LYS A 372 -43.04 10.25 -16.32
CA LYS A 372 -44.40 10.45 -15.78
C LYS A 372 -45.40 9.56 -16.51
N LYS A 373 -46.25 8.84 -15.76
CA LYS A 373 -47.45 8.17 -16.29
C LYS A 373 -48.70 8.84 -15.73
N SER A 374 -49.85 8.65 -16.38
CA SER A 374 -51.10 9.22 -15.90
C SER A 374 -52.26 8.23 -15.93
N VAL A 375 -53.25 8.45 -15.07
CA VAL A 375 -54.46 7.63 -15.00
C VAL A 375 -55.65 8.47 -14.49
N LYS A 376 -56.85 8.22 -15.00
CA LYS A 376 -58.11 8.84 -14.52
C LYS A 376 -58.70 7.97 -13.41
N VAL A 377 -58.96 8.56 -12.24
CA VAL A 377 -59.50 7.85 -11.07
C VAL A 377 -60.99 7.55 -11.26
N ARG A 378 -61.41 6.33 -10.90
CA ARG A 378 -62.81 5.87 -11.03
C ARG A 378 -63.67 6.28 -9.84
#